data_AF-A0A9X2F5D3-F1
#
_entry.id   AF-A0A9X2F5D3-F1
#
_cell.length_a   1.000
_cell.length_b   1.000
_cell.length_c   1.000
_cell.angle_alpha   90.00
_cell.angle_beta   90.00
_cell.angle_gamma   90.00
#
_symmetry.space_group_name_H-M   'P 1'
#
loop_
_entity.id
_entity.type
_entity.pdbx_description
1 polymer ?
#
loop_
_entity_poly.entity_id
_entity_poly.type
_entity_poly.pdbx_seq_one_letter_code
_entity_poly.pdbx_strand_id
1 'polypeptide(L)'
;MSDTNLDRIEELSAEAWSLPHGEVQVRLLEEAVRLADVVRDQDLMFRTRLSFIHSAVFSGHTELALPAFAWCLVQFESDPIRYQRQQHSVLWSFKYILHFADNFPQLTRDQVERLEGQMAEIYDRCGYNMRPVHYVRLGFATGIGDRELAKESFANYRAVPRDTMADCIACEADGELEYYALIDEPEKAVKAVEPSLAGQRTCAEVPHRTYSDALRPLALLERYKEADEYQRKGYRLIRNNPKFLQQVAWQMAYLVHRERREPALRMLERHLPWALDTYYLRNRYLFYVSAKRTLNCFVGKRRTKKLHLPSAFPAFSPTGSYDLAELIAWFDSKLKALGARFDARNQNDFFTRDLVDRLQY
;
A
#
# COMPACT_ATOMS: atom_id res chain seq x y z
N MET A 1 -32.26 23.91 10.88
CA MET A 1 -30.83 23.56 11.06
C MET A 1 -30.55 22.09 10.79
N SER A 2 -31.38 21.15 11.31
CA SER A 2 -31.29 19.72 10.99
C SER A 2 -31.32 19.43 9.47
N ASP A 3 -32.35 19.91 8.77
CA ASP A 3 -32.55 19.60 7.35
C ASP A 3 -31.43 20.13 6.44
N THR A 4 -30.93 21.33 6.72
CA THR A 4 -29.79 21.93 5.99
C THR A 4 -28.51 21.11 6.13
N ASN A 5 -28.28 20.49 7.29
CA ASN A 5 -27.10 19.64 7.50
C ASN A 5 -27.25 18.30 6.78
N LEU A 6 -28.47 17.74 6.72
CA LEU A 6 -28.73 16.51 5.97
C LEU A 6 -28.48 16.71 4.47
N ASP A 7 -29.07 17.75 3.88
CA ASP A 7 -28.88 18.10 2.47
C ASP A 7 -27.38 18.29 2.17
N ARG A 8 -26.66 18.99 3.06
CA ARG A 8 -25.23 19.24 2.89
C ARG A 8 -24.39 17.96 2.95
N ILE A 9 -24.73 17.01 3.83
CA ILE A 9 -24.04 15.72 3.91
C ILE A 9 -24.24 14.92 2.62
N GLU A 10 -25.44 14.93 2.06
CA GLU A 10 -25.76 14.26 0.80
C GLU A 10 -25.01 14.90 -0.38
N GLU A 11 -25.00 16.24 -0.47
CA GLU A 11 -24.23 16.99 -1.46
C GLU A 11 -22.73 16.65 -1.40
N LEU A 12 -22.12 16.75 -0.22
CA LEU A 12 -20.70 16.45 0.00
C LEU A 12 -20.37 15.01 -0.41
N SER A 13 -21.24 14.07 -0.05
CA SER A 13 -21.07 12.66 -0.39
C SER A 13 -21.18 12.44 -1.90
N ALA A 14 -22.18 13.03 -2.55
CA ALA A 14 -22.36 12.93 -4.00
C ALA A 14 -21.20 13.57 -4.78
N GLU A 15 -20.74 14.75 -4.35
CA GLU A 15 -19.58 15.42 -4.93
C GLU A 15 -18.33 14.55 -4.78
N ALA A 16 -18.06 14.02 -3.59
CA ALA A 16 -16.95 13.12 -3.35
C ALA A 16 -16.97 11.88 -4.27
N TRP A 17 -18.12 11.23 -4.44
CA TRP A 17 -18.25 10.05 -5.30
C TRP A 17 -18.15 10.35 -6.81
N SER A 18 -18.20 11.63 -7.19
CA SER A 18 -17.93 12.08 -8.57
C SER A 18 -16.44 12.31 -8.86
N LEU A 19 -15.60 12.39 -7.82
CA LEU A 19 -14.18 12.66 -7.92
C LEU A 19 -13.35 11.37 -7.95
N PRO A 20 -12.16 11.38 -8.59
CA PRO A 20 -11.19 10.30 -8.42
C PRO A 20 -10.69 10.23 -6.97
N HIS A 21 -10.22 9.05 -6.56
CA HIS A 21 -9.54 8.89 -5.27
C HIS A 21 -8.36 9.86 -5.13
N GLY A 22 -8.30 10.54 -3.99
CA GLY A 22 -7.28 11.51 -3.64
C GLY A 22 -7.74 12.46 -2.53
N GLU A 23 -6.86 13.39 -2.19
CA GLU A 23 -7.00 14.36 -1.09
C GLU A 23 -8.33 15.11 -1.05
N VAL A 24 -8.85 15.53 -2.21
CA VAL A 24 -10.12 16.29 -2.27
C VAL A 24 -11.29 15.41 -1.84
N GLN A 25 -11.36 14.18 -2.35
CA GLN A 25 -12.42 13.23 -1.99
C GLN A 25 -12.39 12.90 -0.49
N VAL A 26 -11.20 12.68 0.07
CA VAL A 26 -11.01 12.40 1.50
C VAL A 26 -11.52 13.55 2.36
N ARG A 27 -11.15 14.80 2.03
CA ARG A 27 -11.58 15.98 2.80
C ARG A 27 -13.10 16.21 2.77
N LEU A 28 -13.74 16.01 1.61
CA LEU A 28 -15.20 16.16 1.50
C LEU A 28 -15.93 15.13 2.38
N LEU A 29 -15.47 13.87 2.37
CA LEU A 29 -16.08 12.83 3.20
C LEU A 29 -15.74 12.97 4.68
N GLU A 30 -14.57 13.52 5.02
CA GLU A 30 -14.25 13.88 6.40
C GLU A 30 -15.19 14.99 6.92
N GLU A 31 -15.51 15.99 6.08
CA GLU A 31 -16.50 17.02 6.41
C GLU A 31 -17.89 16.42 6.58
N ALA A 32 -18.31 15.52 5.69
CA ALA A 32 -19.58 14.81 5.80
C ALA A 32 -19.69 14.01 7.11
N VAL A 33 -18.61 13.36 7.55
CA VAL A 33 -18.55 12.67 8.87
C VAL A 33 -18.72 13.67 10.01
N ARG A 34 -18.01 14.82 9.98
CA ARG A 34 -18.15 15.86 11.02
C ARG A 34 -19.58 16.39 11.12
N LEU A 35 -20.25 16.63 9.99
CA LEU A 35 -21.64 17.08 9.98
C LEU A 35 -22.59 15.99 10.46
N ALA A 36 -22.37 14.72 10.09
CA ALA A 36 -23.17 13.61 10.59
C ALA A 36 -23.09 13.47 12.12
N ASP A 37 -21.92 13.72 12.71
CA ASP A 37 -21.72 13.72 14.17
C ASP A 37 -22.50 14.84 14.88
N VAL A 38 -22.70 15.98 14.21
CA VAL A 38 -23.56 17.06 14.73
C VAL A 38 -25.04 16.68 14.68
N VAL A 39 -25.47 16.00 13.61
CA VAL A 39 -26.85 15.52 13.44
C VAL A 39 -27.20 14.40 14.45
N ARG A 40 -26.21 13.57 14.83
CA ARG A 40 -26.35 12.44 15.77
C ARG A 40 -27.33 11.35 15.34
N ASP A 41 -27.63 11.28 14.04
CA ASP A 41 -28.32 10.13 13.45
C ASP A 41 -27.34 8.97 13.28
N GLN A 42 -27.59 7.86 13.99
CA GLN A 42 -26.67 6.72 14.04
C GLN A 42 -26.48 6.04 12.67
N ASP A 43 -27.52 5.96 11.85
CA ASP A 43 -27.42 5.29 10.55
C ASP A 43 -26.70 6.17 9.53
N LEU A 44 -26.88 7.49 9.62
CA LEU A 44 -26.14 8.46 8.83
C LEU A 44 -24.66 8.47 9.22
N MET A 45 -24.36 8.58 10.52
CA MET A 45 -23.00 8.51 11.07
C MET A 45 -22.25 7.25 10.64
N PHE A 46 -22.96 6.11 10.57
CA PHE A 46 -22.39 4.84 10.14
C PHE A 46 -22.11 4.80 8.65
N ARG A 47 -23.07 5.20 7.80
CA ARG A 47 -22.90 5.20 6.34
C ARG A 47 -21.86 6.20 5.85
N THR A 48 -21.80 7.39 6.43
CA THR A 48 -20.78 8.39 6.07
C THR A 48 -19.38 7.92 6.45
N ARG A 49 -19.21 7.29 7.62
CA ARG A 49 -17.93 6.68 8.02
C ARG A 49 -17.49 5.55 7.09
N LEU A 50 -18.39 4.66 6.67
CA LEU A 50 -18.05 3.61 5.69
C LEU A 50 -17.58 4.21 4.35
N SER A 51 -18.22 5.30 3.90
CA SER A 51 -17.82 6.00 2.69
C SER A 51 -16.44 6.67 2.85
N PHE A 52 -16.22 7.31 3.99
CA PHE A 52 -14.93 7.90 4.35
C PHE A 52 -13.82 6.86 4.43
N ILE A 53 -14.04 5.70 5.07
CA ILE A 53 -13.07 4.60 5.15
C ILE A 53 -12.63 4.17 3.76
N HIS A 54 -13.59 3.95 2.84
CA HIS A 54 -13.29 3.60 1.47
C HIS A 54 -12.39 4.67 0.82
N SER A 55 -12.80 5.94 0.84
CA SER A 55 -12.02 7.01 0.21
C SER A 55 -10.63 7.16 0.81
N ALA A 56 -10.51 7.13 2.14
CA ALA A 56 -9.25 7.26 2.84
C ALA A 56 -8.29 6.12 2.45
N VAL A 57 -8.73 4.86 2.50
CA VAL A 57 -7.88 3.72 2.11
C VAL A 57 -7.47 3.79 0.64
N PHE A 58 -8.42 4.04 -0.26
CA PHE A 58 -8.12 4.06 -1.70
C PHE A 58 -7.29 5.27 -2.14
N SER A 59 -7.23 6.31 -1.31
CA SER A 59 -6.38 7.50 -1.49
C SER A 59 -5.01 7.40 -0.81
N GLY A 60 -4.76 6.35 -0.01
CA GLY A 60 -3.47 6.13 0.65
C GLY A 60 -3.38 6.67 2.09
N HIS A 61 -4.51 6.91 2.74
CA HIS A 61 -4.64 7.46 4.10
C HIS A 61 -5.32 6.48 5.07
N THR A 62 -4.90 5.20 5.09
CA THR A 62 -5.50 4.20 5.98
C THR A 62 -5.42 4.59 7.46
N GLU A 63 -4.43 5.38 7.86
CA GLU A 63 -4.32 5.94 9.22
C GLU A 63 -5.54 6.77 9.63
N LEU A 64 -6.16 7.48 8.67
CA LEU A 64 -7.39 8.24 8.91
C LEU A 64 -8.62 7.33 8.97
N ALA A 65 -8.59 6.20 8.25
CA ALA A 65 -9.68 5.24 8.23
C ALA A 65 -9.78 4.41 9.51
N LEU A 66 -8.66 4.16 10.22
CA LEU A 66 -8.60 3.28 11.38
C LEU A 66 -9.62 3.65 12.49
N PRO A 67 -9.72 4.92 12.96
CA PRO A 67 -10.69 5.27 14.00
C PRO A 67 -12.15 5.15 13.53
N ALA A 68 -12.42 5.54 12.28
CA ALA A 68 -13.75 5.42 11.69
C ALA A 68 -14.17 3.95 11.60
N PHE A 69 -13.26 3.07 11.16
CA PHE A 69 -13.49 1.64 11.07
C PHE A 69 -13.72 1.02 12.44
N ALA A 70 -12.90 1.34 13.44
CA ALA A 70 -13.07 0.84 14.80
C ALA A 70 -14.45 1.20 15.37
N TRP A 71 -14.91 2.44 15.14
CA TRP A 71 -16.25 2.86 15.54
C TRP A 71 -17.35 2.05 14.82
N CYS A 72 -17.28 1.92 13.49
CA CYS A 72 -18.24 1.14 12.71
C CYS A 72 -18.27 -0.32 13.13
N LEU A 73 -17.12 -0.92 13.42
CA LEU A 73 -17.02 -2.31 13.86
C LEU A 73 -17.73 -2.51 15.21
N VAL A 74 -17.51 -1.61 16.18
CA VAL A 74 -18.20 -1.66 17.48
C VAL A 74 -19.71 -1.53 17.32
N GLN A 75 -20.18 -0.59 16.49
CA GLN A 75 -21.62 -0.44 16.24
C GLN A 75 -22.21 -1.68 15.55
N PHE A 76 -21.51 -2.23 14.56
CA PHE A 76 -21.93 -3.43 13.84
C PHE A 76 -22.04 -4.65 14.76
N GLU A 77 -21.05 -4.88 15.62
CA GLU A 77 -21.07 -5.99 16.57
C GLU A 77 -22.13 -5.82 17.67
N SER A 78 -22.45 -4.58 18.04
CA SER A 78 -23.43 -4.28 19.09
C SER A 78 -24.88 -4.44 18.61
N ASP A 79 -25.15 -4.15 17.33
CA ASP A 79 -26.47 -4.33 16.72
C ASP A 79 -26.36 -4.81 15.24
N PRO A 80 -26.02 -6.10 15.02
CA PRO A 80 -25.83 -6.63 13.67
C PRO A 80 -27.10 -6.57 12.82
N ILE A 81 -28.29 -6.61 13.45
CA ILE A 81 -29.58 -6.59 12.76
C ILE A 81 -29.84 -5.20 12.17
N ARG A 82 -29.60 -4.12 12.93
CA ARG A 82 -29.73 -2.75 12.43
C ARG A 82 -28.85 -2.50 11.21
N TYR A 83 -27.59 -2.96 11.27
CA TYR A 83 -26.59 -2.71 10.24
C TYR A 83 -26.47 -3.83 9.19
N GLN A 84 -27.44 -4.75 9.13
CA GLN A 84 -27.42 -5.88 8.21
C GLN A 84 -27.25 -5.44 6.74
N ARG A 85 -27.85 -4.31 6.35
CA ARG A 85 -27.73 -3.77 4.98
C ARG A 85 -26.32 -3.30 4.65
N GLN A 86 -25.52 -2.96 5.66
CA GLN A 86 -24.14 -2.50 5.53
C GLN A 86 -23.12 -3.59 5.83
N GLN A 87 -23.54 -4.81 6.19
CA GLN A 87 -22.67 -5.95 6.50
C GLN A 87 -21.57 -6.10 5.45
N HIS A 88 -21.93 -6.08 4.17
CA HIS A 88 -20.97 -6.19 3.07
C HIS A 88 -19.89 -5.11 3.15
N SER A 89 -20.26 -3.84 3.31
CA SER A 89 -19.33 -2.71 3.41
C SER A 89 -18.44 -2.76 4.64
N VAL A 90 -18.96 -3.26 5.78
CA VAL A 90 -18.17 -3.46 7.01
C VAL A 90 -17.10 -4.51 6.78
N LEU A 91 -17.46 -5.67 6.22
CA LEU A 91 -16.53 -6.77 5.97
C LEU A 91 -15.45 -6.37 4.95
N TRP A 92 -15.82 -5.66 3.89
CA TRP A 92 -14.85 -5.12 2.94
C TRP A 92 -13.92 -4.08 3.58
N SER A 93 -14.46 -3.19 4.43
CA SER A 93 -13.64 -2.25 5.18
C SER A 93 -12.63 -2.96 6.07
N PHE A 94 -13.02 -4.09 6.69
CA PHE A 94 -12.11 -4.91 7.49
C PHE A 94 -10.93 -5.41 6.64
N LYS A 95 -11.20 -5.99 5.46
CA LYS A 95 -10.14 -6.41 4.52
C LYS A 95 -9.22 -5.26 4.14
N TYR A 96 -9.81 -4.13 3.77
CA TYR A 96 -9.05 -2.94 3.37
C TYR A 96 -8.08 -2.52 4.46
N ILE A 97 -8.53 -2.42 5.72
CA ILE A 97 -7.66 -2.07 6.84
C ILE A 97 -6.51 -3.08 7.00
N LEU A 98 -6.82 -4.38 7.00
CA LEU A 98 -5.81 -5.40 7.23
C LEU A 98 -4.83 -5.57 6.06
N HIS A 99 -5.25 -5.31 4.82
CA HIS A 99 -4.35 -5.30 3.66
C HIS A 99 -3.21 -4.28 3.76
N PHE A 100 -3.36 -3.23 4.58
CA PHE A 100 -2.32 -2.22 4.80
C PHE A 100 -1.70 -2.29 6.19
N ALA A 101 -2.02 -3.29 7.01
CA ALA A 101 -1.48 -3.43 8.37
C ALA A 101 0.05 -3.57 8.39
N ASP A 102 0.62 -4.15 7.33
CA ASP A 102 2.07 -4.30 7.14
C ASP A 102 2.81 -2.95 7.05
N ASN A 103 2.12 -1.85 6.74
CA ASN A 103 2.69 -0.51 6.63
C ASN A 103 2.90 0.19 7.98
N PHE A 104 2.32 -0.33 9.07
CA PHE A 104 2.26 0.31 10.37
C PHE A 104 3.08 -0.46 11.42
N PRO A 105 4.38 -0.16 11.61
CA PRO A 105 5.23 -0.84 12.59
C PRO A 105 4.81 -0.59 14.04
N GLN A 106 3.93 0.38 14.29
CA GLN A 106 3.32 0.62 15.60
C GLN A 106 2.22 -0.39 15.96
N LEU A 107 1.65 -1.09 14.98
CA LEU A 107 0.74 -2.20 15.23
C LEU A 107 1.61 -3.43 15.53
N THR A 108 1.49 -3.98 16.73
CA THR A 108 2.19 -5.21 17.11
C THR A 108 1.66 -6.40 16.30
N ARG A 109 2.49 -7.45 16.15
CA ARG A 109 2.09 -8.69 15.48
C ARG A 109 0.83 -9.29 16.11
N ASP A 110 0.80 -9.41 17.43
CA ASP A 110 -0.36 -9.92 18.17
C ASP A 110 -1.64 -9.09 17.95
N GLN A 111 -1.53 -7.77 17.77
CA GLN A 111 -2.69 -6.92 17.45
C GLN A 111 -3.26 -7.26 16.07
N VAL A 112 -2.39 -7.47 15.08
CA VAL A 112 -2.82 -7.87 13.73
C VAL A 112 -3.45 -9.26 13.77
N GLU A 113 -2.81 -10.23 14.42
CA GLU A 113 -3.33 -11.60 14.55
C GLU A 113 -4.69 -11.65 15.26
N ARG A 114 -4.90 -10.84 16.31
CA ARG A 114 -6.21 -10.72 16.97
C ARG A 114 -7.27 -10.12 16.05
N LEU A 115 -6.93 -9.12 15.25
CA LEU A 115 -7.86 -8.53 14.28
C LEU A 115 -8.22 -9.52 13.16
N GLU A 116 -7.25 -10.32 12.70
CA GLU A 116 -7.51 -11.40 11.74
C GLU A 116 -8.39 -12.50 12.34
N GLY A 117 -8.20 -12.84 13.62
CA GLY A 117 -9.08 -13.75 14.36
C GLY A 117 -10.51 -13.22 14.48
N GLN A 118 -10.66 -11.95 14.86
CA GLN A 118 -11.97 -11.29 14.90
C GLN A 118 -12.62 -11.26 13.51
N MET A 119 -11.85 -10.96 12.46
CA MET A 119 -12.35 -11.02 11.08
C MET A 119 -12.84 -12.43 10.74
N ALA A 120 -12.11 -13.48 11.10
CA ALA A 120 -12.53 -14.87 10.88
C ALA A 120 -13.88 -15.19 11.53
N GLU A 121 -14.06 -14.83 12.80
CA GLU A 121 -15.29 -15.07 13.55
C GLU A 121 -16.50 -14.36 12.93
N ILE A 122 -16.31 -13.11 12.49
CA ILE A 122 -17.39 -12.33 11.85
C ILE A 122 -17.73 -12.92 10.48
N TYR A 123 -16.72 -13.30 9.67
CA TYR A 123 -16.95 -13.89 8.35
C TYR A 123 -17.73 -15.20 8.43
N ASP A 124 -17.35 -16.08 9.35
CA ASP A 124 -18.06 -17.35 9.61
C ASP A 124 -19.51 -17.10 10.04
N ARG A 125 -19.72 -16.20 11.01
CA ARG A 125 -21.06 -15.81 11.47
C ARG A 125 -21.94 -15.22 10.37
N CYS A 126 -21.33 -14.50 9.41
CA CYS A 126 -22.02 -13.95 8.25
C CYS A 126 -22.21 -14.95 7.10
N GLY A 127 -21.75 -16.20 7.24
CA GLY A 127 -21.93 -17.27 6.27
C GLY A 127 -20.98 -17.21 5.07
N TYR A 128 -19.85 -16.51 5.19
CA TYR A 128 -18.81 -16.45 4.16
C TYR A 128 -17.71 -17.47 4.41
N ASN A 129 -16.99 -17.83 3.35
CA ASN A 129 -15.87 -18.74 3.51
C ASN A 129 -14.59 -18.02 3.97
N MET A 130 -13.59 -18.79 4.36
CA MET A 130 -12.34 -18.29 4.95
C MET A 130 -11.33 -17.75 3.93
N ARG A 131 -11.61 -17.82 2.62
CA ARG A 131 -10.67 -17.37 1.58
C ARG A 131 -10.18 -15.94 1.80
N PRO A 132 -11.04 -14.95 2.11
CA PRO A 132 -10.58 -13.57 2.27
C PRO A 132 -9.70 -13.38 3.50
N VAL A 133 -9.95 -14.12 4.58
CA VAL A 133 -9.12 -14.11 5.79
C VAL A 133 -7.73 -14.68 5.50
N HIS A 134 -7.66 -15.82 4.80
CA HIS A 134 -6.38 -16.40 4.38
C HIS A 134 -5.63 -15.49 3.41
N TYR A 135 -6.35 -14.78 2.53
CA TYR A 135 -5.74 -13.85 1.58
C TYR A 135 -5.16 -12.61 2.27
N VAL A 136 -5.86 -12.06 3.26
CA VAL A 136 -5.34 -10.97 4.11
C VAL A 136 -4.08 -11.42 4.86
N ARG A 137 -4.11 -12.60 5.48
CA ARG A 137 -2.95 -13.21 6.16
C ARG A 137 -1.76 -13.39 5.23
N LEU A 138 -2.00 -13.88 4.02
CA LEU A 138 -0.97 -14.01 2.98
C LEU A 138 -0.33 -12.66 2.67
N GLY A 139 -1.13 -11.61 2.48
CA GLY A 139 -0.63 -10.26 2.21
C GLY A 139 0.23 -9.73 3.35
N PHE A 140 -0.23 -9.86 4.60
CA PHE A 140 0.55 -9.47 5.77
C PHE A 140 1.86 -10.26 5.86
N ALA A 141 1.80 -11.59 5.83
CA ALA A 141 2.96 -12.47 5.89
C ALA A 141 4.00 -12.13 4.81
N THR A 142 3.54 -11.87 3.58
CA THR A 142 4.40 -11.47 2.46
C THR A 142 5.04 -10.10 2.70
N GLY A 143 4.26 -9.13 3.18
CA GLY A 143 4.73 -7.78 3.50
C GLY A 143 5.76 -7.72 4.61
N ILE A 144 5.69 -8.65 5.58
CA ILE A 144 6.61 -8.76 6.72
C ILE A 144 7.79 -9.71 6.48
N GLY A 145 7.77 -10.46 5.38
CA GLY A 145 8.79 -11.46 5.05
C GLY A 145 8.71 -12.77 5.83
N ASP A 146 7.56 -13.09 6.42
CA ASP A 146 7.34 -14.36 7.11
C ASP A 146 7.00 -15.46 6.09
N ARG A 147 8.03 -16.18 5.64
CA ARG A 147 7.94 -17.16 4.56
C ARG A 147 7.09 -18.38 4.93
N GLU A 148 7.16 -18.82 6.18
CA GLU A 148 6.40 -19.99 6.64
C GLU A 148 4.91 -19.64 6.74
N LEU A 149 4.59 -18.50 7.37
CA LEU A 149 3.19 -18.03 7.43
C LEU A 149 2.64 -17.73 6.04
N ALA A 150 3.44 -17.17 5.14
CA ALA A 150 3.02 -16.90 3.77
C ALA A 150 2.72 -18.20 3.02
N LYS A 151 3.57 -19.22 3.15
CA LYS A 151 3.37 -20.54 2.53
C LYS A 151 2.10 -21.23 3.04
N GLU A 152 1.90 -21.23 4.36
CA GLU A 152 0.68 -21.78 4.97
C GLU A 152 -0.57 -21.04 4.49
N SER A 153 -0.55 -19.70 4.57
CA SER A 153 -1.67 -18.86 4.17
C SER A 153 -2.00 -19.02 2.69
N PHE A 154 -0.99 -19.12 1.82
CA PHE A 154 -1.16 -19.35 0.39
C PHE A 154 -1.86 -20.69 0.12
N ALA A 155 -1.42 -21.77 0.78
CA ALA A 155 -2.04 -23.08 0.63
C ALA A 155 -3.52 -23.07 1.07
N ASN A 156 -3.81 -22.46 2.23
CA ASN A 156 -5.17 -22.35 2.76
C ASN A 156 -6.07 -21.50 1.87
N TYR A 157 -5.60 -20.32 1.43
CA TYR A 157 -6.32 -19.46 0.50
C TYR A 157 -6.65 -20.18 -0.81
N ARG A 158 -5.70 -20.92 -1.39
CA ARG A 158 -5.89 -21.68 -2.64
C ARG A 158 -6.83 -22.87 -2.50
N ALA A 159 -6.92 -23.47 -1.31
CA ALA A 159 -7.79 -24.62 -1.04
C ALA A 159 -9.28 -24.23 -0.92
N VAL A 160 -9.57 -22.96 -0.61
CA VAL A 160 -10.94 -22.47 -0.43
C VAL A 160 -11.46 -21.84 -1.73
N PRO A 161 -12.67 -22.21 -2.21
CA PRO A 161 -13.24 -21.63 -3.43
C PRO A 161 -13.51 -20.13 -3.28
N ARG A 162 -13.63 -19.43 -4.41
CA ARG A 162 -14.05 -18.02 -4.44
C ARG A 162 -15.53 -17.90 -4.09
N ASP A 163 -15.88 -16.96 -3.23
CA ASP A 163 -17.24 -16.49 -3.00
C ASP A 163 -17.38 -14.99 -3.34
N THR A 164 -18.49 -14.37 -2.94
CA THR A 164 -18.76 -12.95 -3.19
C THR A 164 -17.89 -11.99 -2.36
N MET A 165 -17.17 -12.50 -1.37
CA MET A 165 -16.24 -11.73 -0.54
C MET A 165 -14.77 -11.91 -0.97
N ALA A 166 -14.50 -12.75 -1.98
CA ALA A 166 -13.19 -12.83 -2.60
C ALA A 166 -12.80 -11.52 -3.28
N ASP A 167 -11.53 -11.16 -3.18
CA ASP A 167 -10.97 -10.06 -3.95
C ASP A 167 -11.06 -10.35 -5.46
N CYS A 168 -11.02 -9.30 -6.29
CA CYS A 168 -11.11 -9.51 -7.72
C CYS A 168 -9.95 -10.39 -8.23
N ILE A 169 -10.17 -11.11 -9.33
CA ILE A 169 -9.19 -12.07 -9.87
C ILE A 169 -7.82 -11.40 -10.13
N ALA A 170 -7.84 -10.14 -10.53
CA ALA A 170 -6.62 -9.38 -10.77
C ALA A 170 -5.87 -9.11 -9.45
N CYS A 171 -6.57 -8.70 -8.39
CA CYS A 171 -5.95 -8.39 -7.08
C CYS A 171 -5.33 -9.65 -6.48
N GLU A 172 -6.07 -10.75 -6.48
CA GLU A 172 -5.57 -12.03 -6.00
C GLU A 172 -4.30 -12.47 -6.73
N ALA A 173 -4.27 -12.35 -8.06
CA ALA A 173 -3.09 -12.69 -8.85
C ALA A 173 -1.87 -11.79 -8.56
N ASP A 174 -2.09 -10.51 -8.26
CA ASP A 174 -1.03 -9.59 -7.83
C ASP A 174 -0.45 -10.03 -6.47
N GLY A 175 -1.30 -10.45 -5.53
CA GLY A 175 -0.85 -11.07 -4.27
C GLY A 175 -0.09 -12.38 -4.48
N GLU A 176 -0.52 -13.22 -5.43
CA GLU A 176 0.22 -14.44 -5.80
C GLU A 176 1.59 -14.11 -6.41
N LEU A 177 1.71 -13.05 -7.23
CA LEU A 177 2.98 -12.54 -7.74
C LEU A 177 3.92 -12.15 -6.59
N GLU A 178 3.44 -11.39 -5.61
CA GLU A 178 4.24 -10.98 -4.45
C GLU A 178 4.70 -12.19 -3.61
N TYR A 179 3.83 -13.18 -3.40
CA TYR A 179 4.17 -14.42 -2.71
C TYR A 179 5.27 -15.20 -3.44
N TYR A 180 5.11 -15.46 -4.74
CA TYR A 180 6.13 -16.17 -5.53
C TYR A 180 7.43 -15.38 -5.62
N ALA A 181 7.37 -14.06 -5.68
CA ALA A 181 8.55 -13.21 -5.60
C ALA A 181 9.23 -13.34 -4.22
N LEU A 182 8.47 -13.41 -3.13
CA LEU A 182 9.01 -13.66 -1.79
C LEU A 182 9.75 -14.99 -1.75
N ILE A 183 9.17 -16.10 -2.22
CA ILE A 183 9.83 -17.41 -2.20
C ILE A 183 10.85 -17.65 -3.34
N ASP A 184 11.23 -16.58 -4.05
CA ASP A 184 12.26 -16.58 -5.08
C ASP A 184 11.95 -17.55 -6.25
N GLU A 185 10.69 -17.56 -6.68
CA GLU A 185 10.13 -18.38 -7.77
C GLU A 185 9.66 -17.48 -8.94
N PRO A 186 10.59 -16.86 -9.69
CA PRO A 186 10.26 -15.78 -10.63
C PRO A 186 9.38 -16.23 -11.81
N GLU A 187 9.49 -17.46 -12.30
CA GLU A 187 8.64 -17.99 -13.36
C GLU A 187 7.18 -18.08 -12.93
N LYS A 188 6.94 -18.59 -11.71
CA LYS A 188 5.58 -18.66 -11.13
C LYS A 188 5.03 -17.27 -10.88
N ALA A 189 5.88 -16.35 -10.42
CA ALA A 189 5.52 -14.96 -10.17
C ALA A 189 5.01 -14.28 -11.46
N VAL A 190 5.76 -14.35 -12.56
CA VAL A 190 5.34 -13.78 -13.85
C VAL A 190 4.09 -14.48 -14.40
N LYS A 191 4.03 -15.81 -14.31
CA LYS A 191 2.88 -16.59 -14.80
C LYS A 191 1.57 -16.22 -14.08
N ALA A 192 1.61 -15.93 -12.78
CA ALA A 192 0.43 -15.55 -12.01
C ALA A 192 -0.29 -14.33 -12.60
N VAL A 193 0.49 -13.37 -13.11
CA VAL A 193 -0.02 -12.07 -13.58
C VAL A 193 0.02 -11.89 -15.10
N GLU A 194 0.43 -12.90 -15.86
CA GLU A 194 0.49 -12.86 -17.32
C GLU A 194 -0.82 -12.35 -17.97
N PRO A 195 -2.03 -12.80 -17.55
CA PRO A 195 -3.28 -12.26 -18.10
C PRO A 195 -3.50 -10.77 -17.79
N SER A 196 -3.09 -10.30 -16.60
CA SER A 196 -3.17 -8.88 -16.23
C SER A 196 -2.21 -8.05 -17.08
N LEU A 197 -0.99 -8.54 -17.28
CA LEU A 197 0.04 -7.89 -18.10
C LEU A 197 -0.33 -7.85 -19.60
N ALA A 198 -1.10 -8.84 -20.06
CA ALA A 198 -1.67 -8.89 -21.41
C ALA A 198 -2.95 -8.03 -21.56
N GLY A 199 -3.41 -7.34 -20.52
CA GLY A 199 -4.60 -6.50 -20.55
C GLY A 199 -5.93 -7.28 -20.59
N GLN A 200 -5.90 -8.58 -20.27
CA GLN A 200 -7.09 -9.45 -20.28
C GLN A 200 -7.93 -9.34 -19.00
N ARG A 201 -7.47 -8.55 -18.02
CA ARG A 201 -8.15 -8.32 -16.74
C ARG A 201 -8.30 -6.83 -16.47
N THR A 202 -9.48 -6.41 -16.03
CA THR A 202 -9.76 -5.04 -15.60
C THR A 202 -9.83 -4.97 -14.07
N CYS A 203 -9.17 -3.98 -13.51
CA CYS A 203 -9.20 -3.67 -12.08
C CYS A 203 -8.74 -2.22 -11.90
N ALA A 204 -9.28 -1.52 -10.90
CA ALA A 204 -8.91 -0.15 -10.61
C ALA A 204 -7.43 -0.01 -10.19
N GLU A 205 -6.87 -1.01 -9.49
CA GLU A 205 -5.52 -0.94 -8.92
C GLU A 205 -4.48 -1.75 -9.68
N VAL A 206 -4.86 -2.91 -10.20
CA VAL A 206 -3.89 -3.94 -10.61
C VAL A 206 -3.11 -3.63 -11.90
N PRO A 207 -3.55 -2.84 -12.90
CA PRO A 207 -2.58 -2.41 -13.91
C PRO A 207 -1.53 -1.44 -13.33
N HIS A 208 -1.85 -0.68 -12.27
CA HIS A 208 -0.93 0.31 -11.70
C HIS A 208 0.20 -0.35 -10.89
N ARG A 209 -0.13 -1.41 -10.14
CA ARG A 209 0.83 -2.16 -9.31
C ARG A 209 1.66 -3.17 -10.09
N THR A 210 0.99 -4.09 -10.76
CA THR A 210 1.59 -5.30 -11.36
C THR A 210 2.75 -5.03 -12.29
N TYR A 211 2.72 -3.97 -13.11
CA TYR A 211 3.85 -3.65 -13.99
C TYR A 211 5.14 -3.38 -13.23
N SER A 212 5.06 -2.77 -12.05
CA SER A 212 6.22 -2.44 -11.22
C SER A 212 6.66 -3.65 -10.39
N ASP A 213 5.70 -4.40 -9.86
CA ASP A 213 5.96 -5.58 -9.04
C ASP A 213 6.55 -6.75 -9.88
N ALA A 214 6.23 -6.83 -11.17
CA ALA A 214 6.80 -7.81 -12.10
C ALA A 214 8.24 -7.50 -12.57
N LEU A 215 8.78 -6.30 -12.30
CA LEU A 215 10.09 -5.90 -12.83
C LEU A 215 11.23 -6.79 -12.34
N ARG A 216 11.25 -7.12 -11.03
CA ARG A 216 12.28 -7.99 -10.46
C ARG A 216 12.17 -9.42 -10.99
N PRO A 217 11.02 -10.11 -10.93
CA PRO A 217 10.88 -11.42 -11.55
C PRO A 217 11.32 -11.47 -13.01
N LEU A 218 10.92 -10.49 -13.83
CA LEU A 218 11.32 -10.45 -15.25
C LEU A 218 12.83 -10.24 -15.44
N ALA A 219 13.46 -9.42 -14.60
CA ALA A 219 14.90 -9.19 -14.66
C ALA A 219 15.71 -10.43 -14.24
N LEU A 220 15.28 -11.16 -13.21
CA LEU A 220 15.89 -12.44 -12.80
C LEU A 220 15.80 -13.50 -13.90
N LEU A 221 14.77 -13.44 -14.74
CA LEU A 221 14.59 -14.29 -15.93
C LEU A 221 15.29 -13.73 -17.17
N GLU A 222 16.04 -12.63 -17.05
CA GLU A 222 16.68 -11.92 -18.15
C GLU A 222 15.72 -11.46 -19.27
N ARG A 223 14.41 -11.35 -18.98
CA ARG A 223 13.35 -10.88 -19.89
C ARG A 223 13.33 -9.35 -19.98
N TYR A 224 14.49 -8.77 -20.23
CA TYR A 224 14.76 -7.33 -20.15
C TYR A 224 13.94 -6.48 -21.13
N LYS A 225 13.59 -7.02 -22.30
CA LYS A 225 12.76 -6.32 -23.29
C LYS A 225 11.36 -6.03 -22.74
N GLU A 226 10.75 -7.03 -22.11
CA GLU A 226 9.43 -6.93 -21.49
C GLU A 226 9.48 -6.04 -20.23
N ALA A 227 10.48 -6.27 -19.37
CA ALA A 227 10.69 -5.44 -18.18
C ALA A 227 10.87 -3.94 -18.53
N ASP A 228 11.57 -3.61 -19.61
CA ASP A 228 11.71 -2.22 -20.09
C ASP A 228 10.42 -1.61 -20.62
N GLU A 229 9.55 -2.42 -21.21
CA GLU A 229 8.22 -1.97 -21.62
C GLU A 229 7.35 -1.69 -20.40
N TYR A 230 7.30 -2.62 -19.44
CA TYR A 230 6.51 -2.49 -18.21
C TYR A 230 7.04 -1.42 -17.27
N GLN A 231 8.35 -1.17 -17.24
CA GLN A 231 8.94 -0.02 -16.55
C GLN A 231 8.27 1.29 -17.04
N ARG A 232 8.24 1.50 -18.36
CA ARG A 232 7.68 2.73 -18.96
C ARG A 232 6.17 2.82 -18.81
N LYS A 233 5.45 1.72 -19.04
CA LYS A 233 3.99 1.64 -18.90
C LYS A 233 3.57 1.85 -17.44
N GLY A 234 4.14 1.07 -16.53
CA GLY A 234 3.88 1.13 -15.09
C GLY A 234 4.15 2.51 -14.53
N TYR A 235 5.32 3.10 -14.79
CA TYR A 235 5.63 4.44 -14.27
C TYR A 235 4.63 5.51 -14.74
N ARG A 236 4.15 5.43 -15.99
CA ARG A 236 3.16 6.40 -16.51
C ARG A 236 1.85 6.37 -15.73
N LEU A 237 1.44 5.20 -15.25
CA LEU A 237 0.20 4.99 -14.50
C LEU A 237 0.32 5.49 -13.06
N ILE A 238 1.48 5.31 -12.42
CA ILE A 238 1.64 5.57 -10.97
C ILE A 238 2.15 6.98 -10.64
N ARG A 239 2.83 7.67 -11.57
CA ARG A 239 3.61 8.89 -11.30
C ARG A 239 2.85 10.12 -10.78
N ASN A 240 1.51 10.06 -10.71
CA ASN A 240 0.66 11.17 -10.24
C ASN A 240 -0.20 10.78 -9.01
N ASN A 241 -0.03 9.58 -8.45
CA ASN A 241 -0.80 9.14 -7.29
C ASN A 241 0.16 8.68 -6.17
N PRO A 242 0.22 9.43 -5.04
CA PRO A 242 1.12 9.15 -3.91
C PRO A 242 0.96 7.76 -3.29
N LYS A 243 -0.21 7.12 -3.43
CA LYS A 243 -0.47 5.76 -2.95
C LYS A 243 0.56 4.75 -3.45
N PHE A 244 1.06 4.92 -4.67
CA PHE A 244 1.95 3.98 -5.34
C PHE A 244 3.45 4.23 -5.05
N LEU A 245 3.78 4.82 -3.89
CA LEU A 245 5.16 5.10 -3.52
C LEU A 245 6.05 3.85 -3.47
N GLN A 246 5.52 2.70 -3.05
CA GLN A 246 6.21 1.41 -3.14
C GLN A 246 6.61 1.10 -4.59
N GLN A 247 5.66 1.21 -5.52
CA GLN A 247 5.91 0.92 -6.93
C GLN A 247 6.92 1.90 -7.54
N VAL A 248 6.89 3.17 -7.13
CA VAL A 248 7.94 4.15 -7.49
C VAL A 248 9.32 3.66 -7.04
N ALA A 249 9.43 3.09 -5.83
CA ALA A 249 10.69 2.53 -5.34
C ALA A 249 11.18 1.35 -6.21
N TRP A 250 10.29 0.44 -6.62
CA TRP A 250 10.64 -0.67 -7.53
C TRP A 250 11.11 -0.18 -8.90
N GLN A 251 10.42 0.81 -9.46
CA GLN A 251 10.79 1.44 -10.73
C GLN A 251 12.18 2.09 -10.65
N MET A 252 12.49 2.78 -9.55
CA MET A 252 13.82 3.36 -9.31
C MET A 252 14.91 2.28 -9.24
N ALA A 253 14.67 1.22 -8.47
CA ALA A 253 15.64 0.13 -8.29
C ALA A 253 15.93 -0.59 -9.63
N TYR A 254 14.90 -0.88 -10.42
CA TYR A 254 15.04 -1.44 -11.75
C TYR A 254 15.84 -0.53 -12.69
N LEU A 255 15.55 0.78 -12.69
CA LEU A 255 16.32 1.75 -13.50
C LEU A 255 17.79 1.76 -13.11
N VAL A 256 18.10 1.70 -11.81
CA VAL A 256 19.49 1.59 -11.34
C VAL A 256 20.15 0.31 -11.82
N HIS A 257 19.47 -0.84 -11.72
CA HIS A 257 19.97 -2.12 -12.23
C HIS A 257 20.26 -2.06 -13.74
N ARG A 258 19.40 -1.40 -14.52
CA ARG A 258 19.61 -1.18 -15.97
C ARG A 258 20.56 -0.02 -16.30
N GLU A 259 21.34 0.44 -15.33
CA GLU A 259 22.31 1.56 -15.42
C GLU A 259 21.71 2.91 -15.86
N ARG A 260 20.38 3.07 -15.78
CA ARG A 260 19.64 4.30 -16.10
C ARG A 260 19.57 5.22 -14.88
N ARG A 261 20.74 5.65 -14.41
CA ARG A 261 20.93 6.40 -13.14
C ARG A 261 20.26 7.78 -13.12
N GLU A 262 20.36 8.55 -14.20
CA GLU A 262 19.75 9.90 -14.27
C GLU A 262 18.21 9.86 -14.28
N PRO A 263 17.54 8.97 -15.03
CA PRO A 263 16.10 8.72 -14.85
C PRO A 263 15.69 8.35 -13.41
N ALA A 264 16.45 7.48 -12.73
CA ALA A 264 16.19 7.12 -11.34
C ALA A 264 16.34 8.35 -10.40
N LEU A 265 17.34 9.19 -10.64
CA LEU A 265 17.56 10.42 -9.87
C LEU A 265 16.39 11.41 -10.01
N ARG A 266 15.85 11.57 -11.22
CA ARG A 266 14.66 12.41 -11.43
C ARG A 266 13.41 11.87 -10.72
N MET A 267 13.29 10.54 -10.60
CA MET A 267 12.22 9.93 -9.81
C MET A 267 12.39 10.20 -8.31
N LEU A 268 13.63 10.15 -7.80
CA LEU A 268 13.94 10.56 -6.43
C LEU A 268 13.51 12.01 -6.19
N GLU A 269 13.97 12.97 -7.01
CA GLU A 269 13.65 14.40 -6.85
C GLU A 269 12.14 14.64 -6.86
N ARG A 270 11.43 14.01 -7.81
CA ARG A 270 9.99 14.20 -7.99
C ARG A 270 9.16 13.63 -6.84
N HIS A 271 9.54 12.47 -6.30
CA HIS A 271 8.68 11.69 -5.39
C HIS A 271 9.14 11.73 -3.94
N LEU A 272 10.28 12.37 -3.63
CA LEU A 272 10.70 12.61 -2.26
C LEU A 272 9.61 13.34 -1.42
N PRO A 273 8.86 14.34 -1.94
CA PRO A 273 7.74 14.92 -1.20
C PRO A 273 6.73 13.88 -0.69
N TRP A 274 6.35 12.91 -1.53
CA TRP A 274 5.42 11.84 -1.14
C TRP A 274 5.99 10.96 -0.04
N ALA A 275 7.28 10.63 -0.12
CA ALA A 275 7.96 9.87 0.92
C ALA A 275 8.08 10.65 2.23
N LEU A 276 8.16 11.98 2.20
CA LEU A 276 8.17 12.81 3.40
C LEU A 276 6.79 12.88 4.06
N ASP A 277 5.72 12.87 3.27
CA ASP A 277 4.35 13.09 3.76
C ASP A 277 3.62 11.79 4.18
N THR A 278 3.94 10.65 3.56
CA THR A 278 3.17 9.40 3.76
C THR A 278 3.19 8.84 5.20
N TYR A 279 2.06 8.28 5.64
CA TYR A 279 1.98 7.48 6.86
C TYR A 279 2.25 5.98 6.63
N TYR A 280 2.38 5.55 5.38
CA TYR A 280 2.75 4.19 5.01
C TYR A 280 4.26 4.01 5.17
N LEU A 281 4.67 3.66 6.39
CA LEU A 281 6.08 3.65 6.75
C LEU A 281 6.87 2.56 6.01
N ARG A 282 6.24 1.46 5.60
CA ARG A 282 6.89 0.45 4.75
C ARG A 282 7.17 1.00 3.35
N ASN A 283 6.23 1.73 2.75
CA ASN A 283 6.43 2.39 1.47
C ASN A 283 7.53 3.48 1.55
N ARG A 284 7.55 4.27 2.63
CA ARG A 284 8.64 5.22 2.90
C ARG A 284 9.98 4.51 2.99
N TYR A 285 10.05 3.38 3.70
CA TYR A 285 11.27 2.58 3.84
C TYR A 285 11.79 2.14 2.47
N LEU A 286 10.95 1.50 1.65
CA LEU A 286 11.30 1.05 0.30
C LEU A 286 11.81 2.20 -0.58
N PHE A 287 11.12 3.34 -0.56
CA PHE A 287 11.55 4.51 -1.31
C PHE A 287 12.93 5.01 -0.85
N TYR A 288 13.20 5.05 0.46
CA TYR A 288 14.50 5.46 1.00
C TYR A 288 15.62 4.48 0.63
N VAL A 289 15.37 3.16 0.58
CA VAL A 289 16.37 2.19 0.10
C VAL A 289 16.70 2.47 -1.37
N SER A 290 15.70 2.61 -2.22
CA SER A 290 15.89 2.94 -3.64
C SER A 290 16.56 4.31 -3.86
N ALA A 291 16.24 5.30 -3.03
CA ALA A 291 16.84 6.63 -3.08
C ALA A 291 18.33 6.58 -2.70
N LYS A 292 18.66 5.94 -1.56
CA LYS A 292 20.05 5.71 -1.13
C LYS A 292 20.85 5.01 -2.23
N ARG A 293 20.30 3.95 -2.83
CA ARG A 293 20.95 3.23 -3.92
C ARG A 293 21.17 4.12 -5.16
N THR A 294 20.18 4.89 -5.54
CA THR A 294 20.27 5.83 -6.67
C THR A 294 21.41 6.83 -6.45
N LEU A 295 21.53 7.39 -5.23
CA LEU A 295 22.60 8.32 -4.87
C LEU A 295 23.98 7.66 -4.87
N ASN A 296 24.09 6.42 -4.37
CA ASN A 296 25.34 5.64 -4.39
C ASN A 296 25.92 5.50 -5.81
N CYS A 297 25.08 5.47 -6.85
CA CYS A 297 25.56 5.41 -8.24
C CYS A 297 26.32 6.65 -8.73
N PHE A 298 26.32 7.74 -7.96
CA PHE A 298 27.00 9.00 -8.25
C PHE A 298 28.20 9.29 -7.34
N VAL A 299 28.44 8.48 -6.31
CA VAL A 299 29.61 8.60 -5.42
C VAL A 299 30.89 8.37 -6.22
N GLY A 300 31.94 9.14 -5.92
CA GLY A 300 33.26 9.06 -6.56
C GLY A 300 33.50 10.06 -7.71
N LYS A 301 32.48 10.42 -8.50
CA LYS A 301 32.67 11.38 -9.63
C LYS A 301 32.84 12.82 -9.16
N ARG A 302 32.10 13.22 -8.12
CA ARG A 302 32.17 14.52 -7.43
C ARG A 302 31.69 14.33 -6.00
N ARG A 303 32.26 15.08 -5.06
CA ARG A 303 31.79 15.11 -3.66
C ARG A 303 30.36 15.65 -3.57
N THR A 304 30.02 16.62 -4.42
CA THR A 304 28.71 17.29 -4.42
C THR A 304 27.92 17.04 -5.70
N LYS A 305 26.58 17.04 -5.58
CA LYS A 305 25.63 16.92 -6.71
C LYS A 305 24.55 18.00 -6.57
N LYS A 306 24.14 18.56 -7.71
CA LYS A 306 22.98 19.47 -7.79
C LYS A 306 21.70 18.64 -7.87
N LEU A 307 20.77 18.91 -6.96
CA LEU A 307 19.47 18.23 -6.84
C LEU A 307 18.37 19.24 -6.52
N HIS A 308 17.16 18.98 -7.01
CA HIS A 308 15.95 19.73 -6.74
C HIS A 308 15.13 18.95 -5.70
N LEU A 309 15.49 19.11 -4.43
CA LEU A 309 14.76 18.52 -3.30
C LEU A 309 13.81 19.57 -2.70
N PRO A 310 12.64 19.16 -2.17
CA PRO A 310 11.65 20.09 -1.63
C PRO A 310 12.18 20.82 -0.39
N SER A 311 11.71 22.04 -0.15
CA SER A 311 12.06 22.82 1.06
C SER A 311 11.63 22.15 2.37
N ALA A 312 10.60 21.30 2.32
CA ALA A 312 10.16 20.47 3.44
C ALA A 312 11.14 19.32 3.78
N PHE A 313 12.13 19.06 2.93
CA PHE A 313 13.13 18.03 3.19
C PHE A 313 14.02 18.42 4.39
N PRO A 314 14.15 17.59 5.44
CA PRO A 314 14.92 17.98 6.62
C PRO A 314 16.40 18.31 6.37
N ALA A 315 16.99 17.78 5.29
CA ALA A 315 18.36 18.10 4.89
C ALA A 315 18.40 19.04 3.67
N PHE A 316 17.36 19.86 3.47
CA PHE A 316 17.25 20.80 2.34
C PHE A 316 18.45 21.78 2.30
N SER A 317 19.01 21.95 1.10
CA SER A 317 20.06 22.92 0.80
C SER A 317 19.46 24.03 -0.10
N PRO A 318 19.43 25.30 0.36
CA PRO A 318 18.94 26.42 -0.45
C PRO A 318 19.69 26.61 -1.77
N THR A 319 20.95 26.18 -1.83
CA THR A 319 21.79 26.26 -3.04
C THR A 319 21.51 25.12 -4.03
N GLY A 320 20.69 24.13 -3.66
CA GLY A 320 20.45 22.89 -4.40
C GLY A 320 21.69 22.01 -4.52
N SER A 321 22.80 22.34 -3.85
CA SER A 321 24.04 21.54 -3.85
C SER A 321 24.09 20.70 -2.58
N TYR A 322 24.28 19.40 -2.74
CA TYR A 322 24.31 18.43 -1.65
C TYR A 322 25.63 17.68 -1.66
N ASP A 323 26.25 17.55 -0.48
CA ASP A 323 27.29 16.55 -0.26
C ASP A 323 26.66 15.16 -0.30
N LEU A 324 27.13 14.30 -1.20
CA LEU A 324 26.52 12.98 -1.39
C LEU A 324 26.71 12.08 -0.17
N ALA A 325 27.85 12.16 0.52
CA ALA A 325 28.12 11.33 1.69
C ALA A 325 27.19 11.71 2.85
N GLU A 326 26.98 13.01 3.08
CA GLU A 326 26.04 13.49 4.10
C GLU A 326 24.60 13.13 3.76
N LEU A 327 24.19 13.28 2.50
CA LEU A 327 22.84 12.93 2.06
C LEU A 327 22.58 11.42 2.16
N ILE A 328 23.55 10.59 1.78
CA ILE A 328 23.47 9.13 1.93
C ILE A 328 23.40 8.75 3.41
N ALA A 329 24.22 9.37 4.27
CA ALA A 329 24.20 9.13 5.71
C ALA A 329 22.85 9.53 6.34
N TRP A 330 22.20 10.58 5.84
CA TRP A 330 20.84 10.94 6.26
C TRP A 330 19.86 9.81 5.96
N PHE A 331 19.82 9.30 4.71
CA PHE A 331 18.94 8.18 4.35
C PHE A 331 19.27 6.92 5.17
N ASP A 332 20.55 6.64 5.38
CA ASP A 332 21.01 5.49 6.18
C ASP A 332 20.50 5.56 7.61
N SER A 333 20.57 6.72 8.25
CA SER A 333 20.05 6.92 9.61
C SER A 333 18.54 6.66 9.71
N LYS A 334 17.77 7.08 8.70
CA LYS A 334 16.31 6.86 8.65
C LYS A 334 15.99 5.39 8.38
N LEU A 335 16.72 4.75 7.49
CA LEU A 335 16.58 3.32 7.21
C LEU A 335 16.90 2.48 8.43
N LYS A 336 18.02 2.73 9.13
CA LYS A 336 18.38 1.99 10.34
C LYS A 336 17.31 2.09 11.42
N ALA A 337 16.83 3.31 11.70
CA ALA A 337 15.81 3.53 12.72
C ALA A 337 14.47 2.88 12.35
N LEU A 338 14.05 2.98 11.09
CA LEU A 338 12.75 2.46 10.66
C LEU A 338 12.76 0.95 10.44
N GLY A 339 13.82 0.40 9.83
CA GLY A 339 13.99 -1.03 9.63
C GLY A 339 13.99 -1.79 10.95
N ALA A 340 14.73 -1.30 11.96
CA ALA A 340 14.76 -1.92 13.29
C ALA A 340 13.38 -2.00 13.95
N ARG A 341 12.49 -1.02 13.72
CA ARG A 341 11.11 -1.06 14.23
C ARG A 341 10.27 -2.15 13.56
N PHE A 342 10.41 -2.32 12.25
CA PHE A 342 9.72 -3.39 11.52
C PHE A 342 10.24 -4.76 11.92
N ASP A 343 11.56 -4.95 11.95
CA ASP A 343 12.20 -6.20 12.33
C ASP A 343 11.84 -6.60 13.77
N ALA A 344 11.80 -5.64 14.70
CA ALA A 344 11.32 -5.88 16.06
C ALA A 344 9.84 -6.30 16.10
N ARG A 345 8.95 -5.68 15.30
CA ARG A 345 7.55 -6.11 15.19
C ARG A 345 7.44 -7.52 14.61
N ASN A 346 8.22 -7.81 13.57
CA ASN A 346 8.12 -9.04 12.79
C ASN A 346 8.81 -10.23 13.44
N GLN A 347 9.74 -9.96 14.36
CA GLN A 347 10.64 -10.94 14.97
C GLN A 347 11.52 -11.63 13.91
N ASN A 348 11.98 -10.86 12.93
CA ASN A 348 12.89 -11.31 11.87
C ASN A 348 13.85 -10.16 11.46
N ASP A 349 14.71 -10.38 10.47
CA ASP A 349 15.61 -9.37 9.91
C ASP A 349 15.26 -9.00 8.46
N PHE A 350 14.00 -9.16 8.09
CA PHE A 350 13.55 -9.00 6.71
C PHE A 350 13.78 -7.59 6.18
N PHE A 351 13.50 -6.55 6.97
CA PHE A 351 13.64 -5.18 6.49
C PHE A 351 15.10 -4.76 6.43
N THR A 352 15.91 -5.06 7.46
CA THR A 352 17.31 -4.62 7.50
C THR A 352 18.25 -5.43 6.61
N ARG A 353 17.88 -6.66 6.21
CA ARG A 353 18.69 -7.53 5.35
C ARG A 353 17.97 -7.89 4.04
N ASP A 354 17.03 -8.82 4.09
CA ASP A 354 16.47 -9.48 2.90
C ASP A 354 15.80 -8.50 1.91
N LEU A 355 15.05 -7.53 2.40
CA LEU A 355 14.34 -6.55 1.57
C LEU A 355 15.29 -5.59 0.85
N VAL A 356 16.40 -5.23 1.50
CA VAL A 356 17.47 -4.42 0.90
C VAL A 356 18.15 -5.19 -0.23
N ASP A 357 18.39 -6.49 -0.03
CA ASP A 357 18.97 -7.36 -1.05
C ASP A 357 18.00 -7.65 -2.19
N ARG A 358 16.69 -7.73 -1.93
CA ARG A 358 15.67 -7.87 -2.98
C ARG A 358 15.60 -6.67 -3.91
N LEU A 359 15.94 -5.49 -3.42
CA LEU A 359 16.06 -4.32 -4.27
C LEU A 359 17.29 -4.44 -5.17
N GLN A 360 18.30 -5.24 -4.80
CA GLN A 360 19.45 -5.63 -5.61
C GLN A 360 19.03 -6.72 -6.62
N TYR A 361 19.37 -6.48 -7.88
CA TYR A 361 18.94 -7.26 -9.03
C TYR A 361 20.14 -8.02 -9.55
#